data_AF-A0A1F4YQR8-F1
#
_entry.id   AF-A0A1F4YQR8-F1
#
_cell.length_a   1.000
_cell.length_b   1.000
_cell.length_c   1.000
_cell.angle_alpha   90.00
_cell.angle_beta   90.00
_cell.angle_gamma   90.00
#
_symmetry.space_group_name_H-M   'P 1'
#
loop_
_entity.id
_entity.type
_entity.pdbx_description
1 polymer ?
#
loop_
_entity_poly.entity_id
_entity_poly.type
_entity_poly.pdbx_seq_one_letter_code
_entity_poly.pdbx_strand_id
1 'polypeptide(L)'
;MRAPEVRREALILLAGTVWSAVGVALVIVAMGWILTIRQSRVIPVGVGIAAGVAIHRFGFSRLAAVNLGRIRAQSPGKEKVCLFAFQNWRSYLMIVVMMTMGYALRHSPVPKIYLSPIYLAIGLALLFSSFRYYQAIH
;
A
#
# COMPACT_ATOMS: atom_id res chain seq x y z
N MET A 1 -22.59 2.19 -23.37
CA MET A 1 -22.09 2.95 -22.19
C MET A 1 -20.61 3.20 -22.41
N ARG A 2 -20.19 4.45 -22.66
CA ARG A 2 -18.77 4.77 -22.89
C ARG A 2 -18.06 4.66 -21.55
N ALA A 3 -17.16 3.69 -21.43
CA ALA A 3 -16.32 3.58 -20.24
C ALA A 3 -15.43 4.83 -20.14
N PRO A 4 -15.18 5.38 -18.94
CA PRO A 4 -14.34 6.57 -18.81
C PRO A 4 -12.93 6.24 -19.31
N GLU A 5 -12.51 6.93 -20.36
CA GLU A 5 -11.16 6.83 -20.92
C GLU A 5 -10.24 7.70 -20.05
N VAL A 6 -9.45 7.06 -19.19
CA VAL A 6 -8.61 7.76 -18.24
C VAL A 6 -7.16 7.74 -18.72
N ARG A 7 -6.53 8.92 -18.72
CA ARG A 7 -5.12 9.08 -19.04
C ARG A 7 -4.25 8.23 -18.11
N ARG A 8 -3.14 7.72 -18.63
CA ARG A 8 -2.23 6.82 -17.90
C ARG A 8 -1.71 7.45 -16.59
N GLU A 9 -1.51 8.75 -16.59
CA GLU A 9 -1.07 9.53 -15.44
C GLU A 9 -2.11 9.47 -14.31
N ALA A 10 -3.39 9.51 -14.65
CA ALA A 10 -4.48 9.38 -13.69
C ALA A 10 -4.57 7.95 -13.11
N LEU A 11 -4.20 6.90 -13.86
CA LEU A 11 -4.08 5.54 -13.31
C LEU A 11 -2.92 5.41 -12.31
N ILE A 12 -1.77 6.02 -12.63
CA ILE A 12 -0.61 6.04 -11.72
C ILE A 12 -0.94 6.86 -10.46
N LEU A 13 -1.64 7.99 -10.61
CA LEU A 13 -2.12 8.81 -9.50
C LEU A 13 -3.10 8.04 -8.61
N LEU A 14 -4.10 7.37 -9.18
CA LEU A 14 -5.07 6.56 -8.44
C LEU A 14 -4.39 5.43 -7.66
N ALA A 15 -3.39 4.75 -8.25
CA ALA A 15 -2.64 3.74 -7.53
C ALA A 15 -1.84 4.34 -6.36
N GLY A 16 -1.16 5.47 -6.59
CA GLY A 16 -0.43 6.20 -5.56
C GLY A 16 -1.33 6.65 -4.41
N THR A 17 -2.51 7.22 -4.72
CA THR A 17 -3.45 7.71 -3.70
C THR A 17 -4.04 6.59 -2.87
N VAL A 18 -4.40 5.46 -3.48
CA VAL A 18 -4.90 4.28 -2.75
C VAL A 18 -3.81 3.74 -1.80
N TRP A 19 -2.57 3.60 -2.27
CA TRP A 19 -1.47 3.12 -1.44
C TRP A 19 -1.17 4.08 -0.29
N SER A 20 -1.19 5.39 -0.55
CA SER A 20 -1.05 6.40 0.49
C SER A 20 -2.18 6.33 1.51
N ALA A 21 -3.43 6.27 1.07
CA ALA A 21 -4.60 6.25 1.96
C ALA A 21 -4.59 5.03 2.89
N VAL A 22 -4.32 3.84 2.34
CA VAL A 22 -4.21 2.61 3.15
C VAL A 22 -3.01 2.68 4.09
N GLY A 23 -1.86 3.16 3.63
CA GLY A 23 -0.66 3.32 4.45
C GLY A 23 -0.89 4.24 5.65
N VAL A 24 -1.51 5.41 5.43
CA VAL A 24 -1.90 6.36 6.49
C VAL A 24 -2.88 5.71 7.47
N ALA A 25 -3.92 5.04 6.98
CA ALA A 25 -4.90 4.40 7.85
C ALA A 25 -4.27 3.35 8.78
N LEU A 26 -3.35 2.53 8.27
CA LEU A 26 -2.62 1.54 9.08
C LEU A 26 -1.72 2.19 10.13
N VAL A 27 -1.04 3.29 9.79
CA VAL A 27 -0.22 4.06 10.74
C VAL A 27 -1.10 4.66 11.85
N ILE A 28 -2.26 5.23 11.50
CA ILE A 28 -3.20 5.79 12.49
C ILE A 28 -3.68 4.70 13.47
N VAL A 29 -4.07 3.53 12.95
CA VAL A 29 -4.47 2.39 13.78
C VAL A 29 -3.33 1.92 14.69
N ALA A 30 -2.12 1.77 14.14
CA ALA A 30 -0.94 1.39 14.90
C ALA A 30 -0.65 2.37 16.04
N MET A 31 -0.66 3.67 15.74
CA MET A 31 -0.44 4.73 16.72
C MET A 31 -1.51 4.72 17.80
N GLY A 32 -2.79 4.56 17.42
CA GLY A 32 -3.89 4.41 18.39
C GLY A 32 -3.64 3.27 19.38
N TRP A 33 -3.13 2.12 18.91
CA TRP A 33 -2.78 1.02 19.80
C TRP A 33 -1.51 1.29 20.62
N ILE A 34 -0.46 1.84 20.02
CA ILE A 34 0.81 2.16 20.71
C ILE A 34 0.56 3.11 21.88
N LEU A 35 -0.30 4.12 21.69
CA LEU A 35 -0.63 5.09 22.71
C LEU A 35 -1.40 4.48 23.89
N THR A 36 -2.13 3.37 23.68
CA THR A 36 -2.81 2.63 24.76
C THR A 36 -1.91 1.66 25.53
N ILE A 37 -0.69 1.40 25.07
CA ILE A 37 0.26 0.51 25.75
C ILE A 37 0.85 1.25 26.95
N ARG A 38 0.61 0.70 28.16
CA ARG A 38 1.16 1.22 29.42
C ARG A 38 2.64 0.91 29.63
N GLN A 39 3.16 -0.12 28.95
CA GLN A 39 4.56 -0.53 28.97
C GLN A 39 5.42 0.33 28.02
N SER A 40 6.74 0.13 28.01
CA SER A 40 7.66 0.85 27.13
C SER A 40 7.26 0.70 25.66
N ARG A 41 6.99 1.83 25.01
CA ARG A 41 6.58 1.92 23.60
C ARG A 41 7.76 1.98 22.63
N VAL A 42 8.98 2.19 23.16
CA VAL A 42 10.19 2.41 22.36
C VAL A 42 10.53 1.18 21.52
N ILE A 43 10.48 -0.01 22.14
CA ILE A 43 10.79 -1.28 21.47
C ILE A 43 9.81 -1.59 20.32
N PRO A 44 8.47 -1.61 20.52
CA PRO A 44 7.54 -1.90 19.44
C PRO A 44 7.59 -0.83 18.34
N VAL A 45 7.79 0.46 18.67
CA VAL A 45 7.96 1.50 17.65
C VAL A 45 9.23 1.26 16.82
N GLY A 46 10.36 1.02 17.48
CA GLY A 46 11.64 0.76 16.83
C GLY A 46 11.59 -0.46 15.90
N VAL A 47 11.02 -1.57 16.38
CA VAL A 47 10.82 -2.79 15.57
C VAL A 47 9.91 -2.51 14.37
N GLY A 48 8.80 -1.78 14.57
CA GLY A 48 7.88 -1.43 13.50
C GLY A 48 8.53 -0.57 12.42
N ILE A 49 9.35 0.42 12.79
CA ILE A 49 10.08 1.26 11.83
C ILE A 49 11.11 0.43 11.07
N ALA A 50 11.94 -0.35 11.78
CA ALA A 50 12.99 -1.16 11.16
C ALA A 50 12.41 -2.20 10.19
N ALA A 51 11.35 -2.91 10.62
CA ALA A 51 10.63 -3.84 9.77
C ALA A 51 9.96 -3.13 8.59
N GLY A 52 9.39 -1.93 8.79
CA GLY A 52 8.78 -1.13 7.73
C GLY A 52 9.78 -0.74 6.65
N VAL A 53 10.98 -0.31 7.02
CA VAL A 53 12.07 0.00 6.09
C VAL A 53 12.51 -1.26 5.33
N ALA A 54 12.66 -2.41 6.01
CA ALA A 54 13.02 -3.67 5.38
C ALA A 54 11.93 -4.13 4.38
N ILE A 55 10.66 -4.13 4.81
CA ILE A 55 9.52 -4.53 3.98
C ILE A 55 9.33 -3.58 2.79
N HIS A 56 9.55 -2.28 2.99
CA HIS A 56 9.60 -1.31 1.90
C HIS A 56 10.68 -1.69 0.89
N ARG A 57 11.92 -1.86 1.36
CA ARG A 57 13.09 -2.09 0.50
C ARG A 57 13.00 -3.40 -0.27
N PHE A 58 12.63 -4.49 0.39
CA PHE A 58 12.66 -5.84 -0.19
C PHE A 58 11.33 -6.30 -0.80
N GLY A 59 10.19 -5.81 -0.30
CA GLY A 59 8.87 -6.24 -0.75
C GLY A 59 8.18 -5.19 -1.64
N PHE A 60 7.67 -4.12 -1.01
CA PHE A 60 6.76 -3.20 -1.69
C PHE A 60 7.43 -2.38 -2.79
N SER A 61 8.71 -2.03 -2.66
CA SER A 61 9.41 -1.28 -3.71
C SER A 61 9.47 -2.06 -5.03
N ARG A 62 9.69 -3.39 -4.97
CA ARG A 62 9.65 -4.28 -6.14
C ARG A 62 8.23 -4.40 -6.67
N LEU A 63 7.26 -4.55 -5.78
CA LEU A 63 5.84 -4.64 -6.16
C LEU A 63 5.35 -3.38 -6.87
N ALA A 64 5.76 -2.20 -6.39
CA ALA A 64 5.46 -0.92 -6.99
C ALA A 64 6.15 -0.75 -8.36
N ALA A 65 7.42 -1.12 -8.47
CA ALA A 65 8.15 -1.08 -9.74
C ALA A 65 7.52 -1.99 -10.80
N VAL A 66 7.10 -3.20 -10.39
CA VAL A 66 6.39 -4.14 -11.27
C VAL A 66 5.02 -3.59 -11.66
N ASN A 67 4.27 -3.00 -10.73
CA ASN A 67 2.98 -2.39 -11.03
C ASN A 67 3.12 -1.20 -11.99
N LEU A 68 4.08 -0.31 -11.75
CA LEU A 68 4.42 0.79 -12.65
C LEU A 68 4.80 0.27 -14.03
N GLY A 69 5.74 -0.67 -14.11
CA GLY A 69 6.18 -1.28 -15.37
C GLY A 69 5.02 -1.87 -16.18
N ARG A 70 4.02 -2.46 -15.52
CA ARG A 70 2.80 -2.96 -16.17
C ARG A 70 1.91 -1.84 -16.70
N ILE A 71 1.65 -0.81 -15.89
CA ILE A 71 0.92 0.39 -16.34
C ILE A 71 1.65 1.05 -17.53
N ARG A 72 2.98 0.98 -17.58
CA ARG A 72 3.79 1.46 -18.73
C ARG A 72 3.69 0.52 -19.95
N ALA A 73 3.76 -0.79 -19.75
CA ALA A 73 3.84 -1.80 -20.81
C ALA A 73 2.49 -2.10 -21.50
N GLN A 74 1.38 -1.67 -20.92
CA GLN A 74 0.04 -1.89 -21.49
C GLN A 74 -0.26 -0.99 -22.71
N SER A 75 0.71 -0.18 -23.17
CA SER A 75 0.57 0.79 -24.26
C SER A 75 1.62 0.67 -25.39
N PRO A 76 1.63 -0.40 -26.20
CA PRO A 76 2.06 -0.28 -27.59
C PRO A 76 0.80 -0.07 -28.45
N GLY A 77 0.42 1.20 -28.68
CA GLY A 77 -0.51 1.56 -29.78
C GLY A 77 -2.00 1.74 -29.48
N LYS A 78 -2.46 1.88 -28.22
CA LYS A 78 -3.84 2.30 -27.91
C LYS A 78 -3.85 3.47 -26.92
N GLU A 79 -4.32 4.62 -27.38
CA GLU A 79 -4.44 5.89 -26.63
C GLU A 79 -5.54 5.86 -25.56
N LYS A 80 -6.41 4.84 -25.58
CA LYS A 80 -7.62 4.75 -24.77
C LYS A 80 -7.76 3.34 -24.22
N VAL A 81 -7.59 3.17 -22.91
CA VAL A 81 -7.78 1.88 -22.25
C VAL A 81 -8.90 1.98 -21.23
N CYS A 82 -9.84 1.05 -21.33
CA CYS A 82 -11.06 1.00 -20.52
C CYS A 82 -10.71 0.70 -19.05
N LEU A 83 -11.09 1.59 -18.12
CA LEU A 83 -10.85 1.47 -16.66
C LEU A 83 -11.11 0.07 -16.09
N PHE A 84 -12.17 -0.58 -16.56
CA PHE A 84 -12.60 -1.89 -16.07
C PHE A 84 -11.87 -3.08 -16.71
N ALA A 85 -11.41 -2.94 -17.97
CA ALA A 85 -10.57 -3.96 -18.60
C ALA A 85 -9.10 -3.87 -18.11
N PHE A 86 -8.69 -2.71 -17.58
CA PHE A 86 -7.33 -2.47 -17.11
C PHE A 86 -7.07 -2.91 -15.69
N GLN A 87 -8.09 -3.20 -14.88
CA GLN A 87 -7.83 -3.85 -13.60
C GLN A 87 -7.61 -5.35 -13.80
N ASN A 88 -6.53 -5.63 -14.51
CA ASN A 88 -5.87 -6.92 -14.61
C ASN A 88 -5.94 -7.54 -13.21
N TRP A 89 -6.56 -8.72 -13.09
CA TRP A 89 -6.89 -9.45 -11.86
C TRP A 89 -5.89 -9.27 -10.70
N ARG A 90 -4.61 -9.08 -11.01
CA ARG A 90 -3.51 -8.84 -10.07
C ARG A 90 -3.53 -7.48 -9.33
N SER A 91 -4.09 -6.40 -9.89
CA SER A 91 -4.32 -5.14 -9.14
C SER A 91 -5.48 -5.29 -8.16
N TYR A 92 -6.55 -5.99 -8.56
CA TYR A 92 -7.59 -6.41 -7.62
C TYR A 92 -7.02 -7.36 -6.56
N LEU A 93 -6.18 -8.32 -6.94
CA LEU A 93 -5.50 -9.23 -6.00
C LEU A 93 -4.68 -8.44 -4.97
N MET A 94 -3.97 -7.38 -5.37
CA MET A 94 -3.24 -6.56 -4.42
C MET A 94 -4.17 -5.85 -3.44
N ILE A 95 -5.25 -5.22 -3.93
CA ILE A 95 -6.27 -4.58 -3.08
C ILE A 95 -6.90 -5.60 -2.13
N VAL A 96 -7.24 -6.79 -2.63
CA VAL A 96 -7.79 -7.89 -1.84
C VAL A 96 -6.78 -8.31 -0.77
N VAL A 97 -5.51 -8.53 -1.11
CA VAL A 97 -4.45 -8.87 -0.14
C VAL A 97 -4.32 -7.79 0.93
N MET A 98 -4.38 -6.51 0.57
CA MET A 98 -4.33 -5.39 1.53
C MET A 98 -5.55 -5.38 2.46
N MET A 99 -6.75 -5.58 1.90
CA MET A 99 -8.00 -5.64 2.67
C MET A 99 -8.05 -6.87 3.57
N THR A 100 -7.71 -8.06 3.06
CA THR A 100 -7.72 -9.31 3.83
C THR A 100 -6.67 -9.29 4.93
N MET A 101 -5.48 -8.75 4.66
CA MET A 101 -4.44 -8.64 5.68
C MET A 101 -4.85 -7.66 6.79
N GLY A 102 -5.36 -6.48 6.43
CA GLY A 102 -5.88 -5.52 7.42
C GLY A 102 -7.06 -6.04 8.23
N TYR A 103 -7.95 -6.81 7.60
CA TYR A 103 -9.09 -7.45 8.25
C TYR A 103 -8.68 -8.60 9.19
N ALA A 104 -7.85 -9.53 8.70
CA ALA A 104 -7.39 -10.69 9.45
C ALA A 104 -6.59 -10.29 10.69
N LEU A 105 -5.73 -9.29 10.55
CA LEU A 105 -4.94 -8.78 11.66
C LEU A 105 -5.81 -8.05 12.71
N ARG A 106 -6.90 -7.37 12.31
CA ARG A 106 -7.79 -6.64 13.23
C ARG A 106 -8.70 -7.56 14.04
N HIS A 107 -9.07 -8.71 13.49
CA HIS A 107 -9.92 -9.72 14.15
C HIS A 107 -9.11 -10.84 14.79
N SER A 108 -7.78 -10.76 14.73
CA SER A 108 -6.91 -11.71 15.39
C SER A 108 -6.97 -11.55 16.90
N PRO A 109 -7.01 -12.65 17.69
CA PRO A 109 -6.92 -12.61 19.15
C PRO A 109 -5.52 -12.21 19.66
N VAL A 110 -4.61 -11.81 18.77
CA VAL A 110 -3.24 -11.43 19.11
C VAL A 110 -3.24 -10.13 19.93
N PRO A 111 -2.42 -10.04 21.01
CA PRO A 111 -2.29 -8.83 21.79
C PRO A 111 -1.83 -7.62 20.95
N LYS A 112 -2.43 -6.46 21.20
CA LYS A 112 -2.17 -5.21 20.46
C LYS A 112 -0.70 -4.79 20.43
N ILE A 113 0.09 -5.20 21.43
CA ILE A 113 1.53 -4.94 21.51
C ILE A 113 2.34 -5.60 20.39
N TYR A 114 1.88 -6.75 19.86
CA TYR A 114 2.51 -7.43 18.73
C TYR A 114 1.91 -6.96 17.39
N LEU A 115 0.64 -6.59 17.36
CA LEU A 115 -0.01 -6.09 16.15
C LEU A 115 0.47 -4.69 15.77
N SER A 116 0.70 -3.81 16.75
CA SER A 116 1.07 -2.43 16.47
C SER A 116 2.38 -2.24 15.68
N PRO A 117 3.51 -2.92 15.99
CA PRO A 117 4.71 -2.84 15.14
C PRO A 117 4.44 -3.34 13.72
N ILE A 118 3.61 -4.37 13.54
CA ILE A 118 3.28 -4.94 12.23
C ILE A 118 2.48 -3.95 11.39
N TYR A 119 1.46 -3.31 11.97
CA TYR A 119 0.68 -2.27 11.28
C TYR A 119 1.52 -1.05 10.95
N LEU A 120 2.40 -0.64 11.88
CA LEU A 120 3.32 0.47 11.64
C LEU A 120 4.28 0.16 10.50
N ALA A 121 4.85 -1.05 10.49
CA ALA A 121 5.77 -1.51 9.45
C ALA A 121 5.11 -1.52 8.07
N ILE A 122 3.94 -2.16 7.94
CA ILE A 122 3.22 -2.26 6.67
C ILE A 122 2.74 -0.87 6.22
N GLY A 123 2.21 -0.07 7.14
CA GLY A 123 1.72 1.28 6.85
C GLY A 123 2.83 2.20 6.34
N LEU A 124 3.98 2.22 7.02
CA LEU A 124 5.16 2.97 6.58
C LEU A 124 5.68 2.45 5.23
N ALA A 125 5.74 1.13 5.04
CA ALA A 125 6.24 0.56 3.80
C ALA A 125 5.38 0.95 2.58
N LEU A 126 4.06 0.97 2.75
CA LEU A 126 3.10 1.40 1.75
C LEU A 126 3.21 2.89 1.44
N LEU A 127 3.28 3.73 2.49
CA LEU A 127 3.51 5.17 2.36
C LEU A 127 4.80 5.48 1.60
N PHE A 128 5.92 4.89 1.99
CA PHE A 128 7.19 5.10 1.31
C PHE A 128 7.15 4.58 -0.14
N SER A 129 6.47 3.47 -0.38
CA SER A 129 6.36 2.92 -1.72
C SER A 129 5.40 3.71 -2.61
N SER A 130 4.43 4.44 -2.04
CA SER A 130 3.50 5.27 -2.81
C SER A 130 4.19 6.47 -3.46
N PHE A 131 5.25 7.01 -2.82
CA PHE A 131 6.09 8.08 -3.41
C PHE A 131 6.67 7.73 -4.77
N ARG A 132 6.96 6.44 -5.03
CA ARG A 132 7.45 6.00 -6.33
C ARG A 132 6.44 6.20 -7.46
N TYR A 133 5.14 6.20 -7.15
CA TYR A 133 4.10 6.50 -8.13
C TYR A 133 4.06 7.98 -8.45
N TYR A 134 4.17 8.86 -7.46
CA TYR A 134 4.24 10.30 -7.68
C TYR A 134 5.49 10.71 -8.46
N GLN A 135 6.65 10.12 -8.15
CA GLN A 135 7.89 10.31 -8.93
C GLN A 135 7.80 9.78 -10.37
N ALA A 136 6.88 8.87 -10.66
CA ALA A 136 6.75 8.28 -11.99
C ALA A 136 5.88 9.12 -12.95
N ILE A 137 5.25 10.19 -12.44
CA ILE A 137 4.37 11.12 -13.18
C ILE A 137 5.11 12.42 -13.54
N HIS A 138 6.13 12.77 -12.75
CA HIS A 138 6.99 13.93 -12.96
C HIS A 138 8.18 13.60 -13.88
#